data_AF-A0A928EHR1-F1
#
_entry.id   AF-A0A928EHR1-F1
#
_cell.length_a   1.000
_cell.length_b   1.000
_cell.length_c   1.000
_cell.angle_alpha   90.00
_cell.angle_beta   90.00
_cell.angle_gamma   90.00
#
_symmetry.space_group_name_H-M   'P 1'
#
loop_
_entity.id
_entity.type
_entity.pdbx_description
1 polymer ?
#
loop_
_entity_poly.entity_id
_entity_poly.type
_entity_poly.pdbx_seq_one_letter_code
_entity_poly.pdbx_strand_id
1 'polypeptide(L)'
;MAMDTAENILETIHMIREDRLDIRTVTMGISLLDCADADGERARERCRERIVTRAAHLVSTCEEIEAELGIPIINKRISVTPIALVAAASRERDLTPWAAMLDDAAKTAGVDFIGGFSALVEKGSTTGDEALMESIPQALSTTDIVCASVNIGSSRAGINMDAVARMGAAIKKSAQATPNGLGAAKLVVFANSVGDNPFMAGAFHGIEMPDCVVSVGVSGPGVIKRAIDEAAGLPFDALAETVKKAAFKVTRMGELVGTMAAERLGVRFGIVDLSLAPTAEVGDSVARALEAMGLERVGAHGTTAALALLNDAVKKGGLMACSRVGGLSGSFIPVSEDEGMIEAAALGAISLEKLEAMTAICSVGLDMIAIPGDTPAVSIAGMIADEAAIGVMNHKTTAVRIIPAPGTVEGDVVEFGGLLGKAPVMAVSPYSSEAFMARGGIIPAPVHGFKN
;
A
#
# COMPACT_ATOMS: atom_id res chain seq x y z
N MET A 1 -34.40 -13.28 -7.36
CA MET A 1 -34.02 -13.36 -8.79
C MET A 1 -32.57 -13.82 -8.82
N ALA A 2 -32.34 -15.11 -9.07
CA ALA A 2 -31.02 -15.58 -9.47
C ALA A 2 -30.86 -15.19 -10.93
N MET A 3 -30.28 -14.00 -11.17
CA MET A 3 -29.83 -13.60 -12.50
C MET A 3 -28.64 -14.46 -12.88
N ASP A 4 -28.65 -14.92 -14.12
CA ASP A 4 -27.84 -16.02 -14.64
C ASP A 4 -26.33 -15.76 -14.50
N THR A 5 -25.61 -16.71 -13.90
CA THR A 5 -24.18 -16.58 -13.59
C THR A 5 -23.35 -16.63 -14.88
N ALA A 6 -23.83 -17.33 -15.90
CA ALA A 6 -23.15 -17.48 -17.19
C ALA A 6 -23.18 -16.19 -18.04
N GLU A 7 -24.29 -15.45 -18.02
CA GLU A 7 -24.42 -14.18 -18.76
C GLU A 7 -23.51 -13.10 -18.17
N ASN A 8 -23.42 -13.04 -16.83
CA ASN A 8 -22.45 -12.17 -16.14
C ASN A 8 -20.99 -12.54 -16.44
N ILE A 9 -20.65 -13.84 -16.52
CA ILE A 9 -19.29 -14.28 -16.85
C ILE A 9 -18.96 -13.93 -18.30
N LEU A 10 -19.87 -14.16 -19.24
CA LEU A 10 -19.69 -13.81 -20.66
C LEU A 10 -19.56 -12.29 -20.87
N GLU A 11 -20.38 -11.50 -20.20
CA GLU A 11 -20.27 -10.04 -20.22
C GLU A 11 -18.91 -9.60 -19.64
N THR A 12 -18.45 -10.21 -18.55
CA THR A 12 -17.13 -9.94 -17.96
C THR A 12 -16.00 -10.30 -18.93
N ILE A 13 -16.05 -11.46 -19.57
CA ILE A 13 -15.06 -11.91 -20.57
C ILE A 13 -15.05 -10.98 -21.79
N HIS A 14 -16.21 -10.49 -22.22
CA HIS A 14 -16.30 -9.55 -23.34
C HIS A 14 -15.65 -8.20 -22.97
N MET A 15 -15.92 -7.68 -21.77
CA MET A 15 -15.31 -6.45 -21.25
C MET A 15 -13.78 -6.58 -21.16
N ILE A 16 -13.27 -7.70 -20.65
CA ILE A 16 -11.83 -7.99 -20.52
C ILE A 16 -11.09 -7.81 -21.85
N ARG A 17 -11.66 -8.31 -22.95
CA ARG A 17 -11.02 -8.28 -24.27
C ARG A 17 -10.98 -6.89 -24.89
N GLU A 18 -11.98 -6.05 -24.65
CA GLU A 18 -12.04 -4.69 -25.20
C GLU A 18 -11.19 -3.71 -24.38
N ASP A 19 -11.14 -3.89 -23.05
CA ASP A 19 -10.57 -2.90 -22.14
C ASP A 19 -9.11 -3.15 -21.68
N ARG A 20 -8.47 -4.25 -22.11
CA ARG A 20 -7.09 -4.62 -21.68
C ARG A 20 -6.93 -4.55 -20.15
N LEU A 21 -7.89 -5.12 -19.43
CA LEU A 21 -7.88 -5.13 -17.99
C LEU A 21 -6.75 -6.04 -17.44
N ASP A 22 -6.21 -5.69 -16.28
CA ASP A 22 -5.20 -6.46 -15.59
C ASP A 22 -5.44 -6.53 -14.06
N ILE A 23 -4.93 -7.58 -13.45
CA ILE A 23 -4.92 -7.78 -12.02
C ILE A 23 -3.57 -7.35 -11.49
N ARG A 24 -3.54 -6.28 -10.70
CA ARG A 24 -2.31 -5.76 -10.12
C ARG A 24 -1.66 -6.81 -9.21
N THR A 25 -2.45 -7.50 -8.39
CA THR A 25 -1.92 -8.47 -7.43
C THR A 25 -2.95 -9.51 -7.01
N VAL A 26 -2.48 -10.72 -6.74
CA VAL A 26 -3.16 -11.70 -5.89
C VAL A 26 -2.29 -11.90 -4.65
N THR A 27 -2.85 -11.61 -3.47
CA THR A 27 -2.14 -11.70 -2.20
C THR A 27 -2.76 -12.81 -1.35
N MET A 28 -1.94 -13.79 -0.95
CA MET A 28 -2.34 -14.79 0.04
C MET A 28 -1.98 -14.30 1.44
N GLY A 29 -3.00 -14.12 2.27
CA GLY A 29 -2.84 -13.84 3.70
C GLY A 29 -2.70 -15.14 4.48
N ILE A 30 -1.69 -15.25 5.34
CA ILE A 30 -1.39 -16.46 6.13
C ILE A 30 -1.23 -16.08 7.60
N SER A 31 -2.08 -16.65 8.46
CA SER A 31 -1.93 -16.51 9.91
C SER A 31 -0.73 -17.32 10.40
N LEU A 32 0.11 -16.70 11.24
CA LEU A 32 1.27 -17.34 11.88
C LEU A 32 1.11 -17.44 13.41
N LEU A 33 -0.06 -17.09 13.95
CA LEU A 33 -0.28 -17.08 15.40
C LEU A 33 -0.06 -18.44 16.06
N ASP A 34 -0.40 -19.53 15.37
CA ASP A 34 -0.19 -20.88 15.88
C ASP A 34 1.28 -21.34 15.80
N CYS A 35 2.14 -20.62 15.08
CA CYS A 35 3.57 -20.88 14.96
C CYS A 35 4.40 -20.33 16.13
N ALA A 36 3.82 -19.47 16.98
CA ALA A 36 4.53 -18.87 18.12
C ALA A 36 5.11 -19.95 19.06
N ASP A 37 6.36 -19.76 19.47
CA ASP A 37 7.10 -20.62 20.40
C ASP A 37 8.04 -19.75 21.26
N ALA A 38 8.37 -20.22 22.46
CA ALA A 38 9.35 -19.56 23.32
C ALA A 38 10.78 -19.69 22.79
N ASP A 39 11.03 -20.70 21.95
CA ASP A 39 12.25 -20.87 21.19
C ASP A 39 12.10 -20.21 19.81
N GLY A 40 12.84 -19.12 19.58
CA GLY A 40 12.76 -18.35 18.34
C GLY A 40 13.15 -19.16 17.11
N GLU A 41 14.08 -20.11 17.21
CA GLU A 41 14.48 -20.94 16.07
C GLU A 41 13.34 -21.87 15.65
N ARG A 42 12.73 -22.56 16.62
CA ARG A 42 11.55 -23.40 16.35
C ARG A 42 10.39 -22.60 15.82
N ALA A 43 10.14 -21.41 16.37
CA ALA A 43 9.06 -20.54 15.90
C ALA A 43 9.26 -20.15 14.42
N ARG A 44 10.49 -19.77 14.04
CA ARG A 44 10.84 -19.44 12.65
C ARG A 44 10.71 -20.65 11.72
N GLU A 45 11.16 -21.83 12.13
CA GLU A 45 11.02 -23.07 11.34
C GLU A 45 9.55 -23.38 11.05
N ARG A 46 8.68 -23.30 12.07
CA ARG A 46 7.23 -23.51 11.94
C ARG A 46 6.57 -22.47 11.05
N CYS A 47 6.98 -21.19 11.17
CA CYS A 47 6.48 -20.12 10.29
C CYS A 47 6.84 -20.40 8.84
N ARG A 48 8.11 -20.72 8.58
CA ARG A 48 8.61 -21.04 7.24
C ARG A 48 7.85 -22.20 6.61
N GLU A 49 7.74 -23.31 7.33
CA GLU A 49 6.99 -24.49 6.88
C GLU A 49 5.54 -24.15 6.53
N ARG A 50 4.87 -23.38 7.40
CA ARG A 50 3.49 -22.96 7.19
C ARG A 50 3.34 -22.08 5.95
N ILE A 51 4.21 -21.08 5.76
CA ILE A 51 4.18 -20.19 4.60
C ILE A 51 4.38 -20.99 3.31
N VAL A 52 5.45 -21.78 3.24
CA VAL A 52 5.79 -22.57 2.04
C VAL A 52 4.69 -23.58 1.71
N THR A 53 4.13 -24.26 2.72
CA THR A 53 3.07 -25.25 2.51
C THR A 53 1.78 -24.60 2.00
N ARG A 54 1.37 -23.47 2.58
CA ARG A 54 0.12 -22.79 2.19
C ARG A 54 0.23 -22.14 0.81
N ALA A 55 1.39 -21.56 0.49
CA ALA A 55 1.62 -20.85 -0.76
C ALA A 55 2.16 -21.74 -1.90
N ALA A 56 2.34 -23.06 -1.67
CA ALA A 56 3.00 -23.98 -2.61
C ALA A 56 2.42 -23.96 -4.05
N HIS A 57 1.11 -23.71 -4.18
CA HIS A 57 0.41 -23.66 -5.48
C HIS A 57 -0.06 -22.26 -5.88
N LEU A 58 0.27 -21.22 -5.10
CA LEU A 58 -0.22 -19.86 -5.35
C LEU A 58 0.15 -19.37 -6.76
N VAL A 59 1.43 -19.46 -7.11
CA VAL A 59 1.94 -18.97 -8.40
C VAL A 59 1.36 -19.76 -9.56
N SER A 60 1.44 -21.09 -9.51
CA SER A 60 0.92 -21.97 -10.58
C SER A 60 -0.58 -21.80 -10.79
N THR A 61 -1.36 -21.66 -9.71
CA THR A 61 -2.80 -21.41 -9.81
C THR A 61 -3.10 -20.06 -10.45
N CYS A 62 -2.34 -19.01 -10.11
CA CYS A 62 -2.49 -17.72 -10.78
C CYS A 62 -2.15 -17.81 -12.27
N GLU A 63 -1.06 -18.48 -12.65
CA GLU A 63 -0.66 -18.67 -14.05
C GLU A 63 -1.72 -19.43 -14.87
N GLU A 64 -2.37 -20.44 -14.28
CA GLU A 64 -3.48 -21.14 -14.91
C GLU A 64 -4.69 -20.23 -15.14
N ILE A 65 -5.02 -19.37 -14.16
CA ILE A 65 -6.13 -18.41 -14.28
C ILE A 65 -5.81 -17.35 -15.35
N GLU A 66 -4.55 -16.87 -15.40
CA GLU A 66 -4.08 -15.95 -16.44
C GLU A 66 -4.27 -16.56 -17.84
N ALA A 67 -3.87 -17.82 -18.02
CA ALA A 67 -3.99 -18.52 -19.29
C ALA A 67 -5.45 -18.77 -19.69
N GLU A 68 -6.33 -19.06 -18.73
CA GLU A 68 -7.74 -19.34 -18.98
C GLU A 68 -8.54 -18.09 -19.34
N LEU A 69 -8.35 -17.00 -18.59
CA LEU A 69 -9.10 -15.76 -18.77
C LEU A 69 -8.45 -14.81 -19.79
N GLY A 70 -7.16 -14.99 -20.08
CA GLY A 70 -6.39 -14.05 -20.89
C GLY A 70 -6.18 -12.70 -20.20
N ILE A 71 -6.20 -12.68 -18.86
CA ILE A 71 -5.99 -11.48 -18.03
C ILE A 71 -4.65 -11.64 -17.33
N PRO A 72 -3.71 -10.69 -17.46
CA PRO A 72 -2.45 -10.76 -16.74
C PRO A 72 -2.66 -10.47 -15.24
N ILE A 73 -1.99 -11.26 -14.40
CA ILE A 73 -1.82 -11.10 -12.95
C ILE A 73 -0.38 -10.67 -12.72
N ILE A 74 -0.17 -9.37 -12.55
CA ILE A 74 1.16 -8.75 -12.53
C ILE A 74 1.98 -9.22 -11.33
N ASN A 75 1.36 -9.38 -10.16
CA ASN A 75 2.05 -9.79 -8.95
C ASN A 75 1.34 -10.92 -8.20
N LYS A 76 2.12 -11.80 -7.60
CA LYS A 76 1.70 -12.82 -6.66
C LYS A 76 2.44 -12.55 -5.35
N ARG A 77 1.71 -12.37 -4.24
CA ARG A 77 2.28 -11.86 -2.99
C ARG A 77 1.80 -12.65 -1.78
N ILE A 78 2.52 -12.51 -0.68
CA ILE A 78 2.12 -13.08 0.62
C ILE A 78 2.04 -11.96 1.65
N SER A 79 1.02 -11.97 2.50
CA SER A 79 1.01 -11.20 3.74
C SER A 79 0.92 -12.17 4.93
N VAL A 80 1.63 -11.86 6.01
CA VAL A 80 1.62 -12.68 7.22
C VAL A 80 1.21 -11.87 8.44
N THR A 81 0.84 -12.56 9.52
CA THR A 81 0.60 -11.94 10.82
C THR A 81 1.77 -11.03 11.21
N PRO A 82 1.52 -9.81 11.76
CA PRO A 82 2.58 -8.94 12.24
C PRO A 82 3.62 -9.69 13.08
N ILE A 83 4.86 -9.73 12.61
CA ILE A 83 5.94 -10.52 13.23
C ILE A 83 6.19 -10.10 14.68
N ALA A 84 5.97 -8.83 15.04
CA ALA A 84 6.09 -8.38 16.44
C ALA A 84 5.21 -9.21 17.40
N LEU A 85 4.04 -9.67 16.95
CA LEU A 85 3.13 -10.48 17.75
C LEU A 85 3.59 -11.93 17.88
N VAL A 86 4.08 -12.52 16.78
CA VAL A 86 4.53 -13.91 16.74
C VAL A 86 5.85 -14.07 17.51
N ALA A 87 6.78 -13.15 17.31
CA ALA A 87 8.09 -13.12 17.97
C ALA A 87 8.02 -12.70 19.45
N ALA A 88 6.91 -12.12 19.92
CA ALA A 88 6.75 -11.74 21.32
C ALA A 88 6.96 -12.92 22.29
N ALA A 89 6.62 -14.15 21.87
CA ALA A 89 6.81 -15.36 22.66
C ALA A 89 8.29 -15.71 22.87
N SER A 90 9.15 -15.47 21.87
CA SER A 90 10.59 -15.78 21.92
C SER A 90 11.41 -14.75 22.71
N ARG A 91 10.85 -13.55 22.92
CA ARG A 91 11.48 -12.43 23.66
C ARG A 91 12.84 -12.01 23.08
N GLU A 92 13.06 -12.30 21.80
CA GLU A 92 14.24 -11.85 21.07
C GLU A 92 14.23 -10.32 20.94
N ARG A 93 15.43 -9.73 20.97
CA ARG A 93 15.62 -8.29 20.78
C ARG A 93 16.02 -7.92 19.36
N ASP A 94 16.51 -8.90 18.61
CA ASP A 94 16.87 -8.78 17.20
C ASP A 94 15.94 -9.68 16.39
N LEU A 95 15.13 -9.08 15.54
CA LEU A 95 14.18 -9.77 14.67
C LEU A 95 14.67 -9.86 13.22
N THR A 96 15.92 -9.50 12.93
CA THR A 96 16.50 -9.70 11.59
C THR A 96 16.47 -11.16 11.13
N PRO A 97 16.65 -12.20 12.00
CA PRO A 97 16.49 -13.59 11.57
C PRO A 97 15.06 -13.94 11.14
N TRP A 98 14.05 -13.23 11.66
CA TRP A 98 12.66 -13.40 11.25
C TRP A 98 12.43 -12.83 9.84
N ALA A 99 13.02 -11.67 9.53
CA ALA A 99 12.98 -11.13 8.17
C ALA A 99 13.68 -12.07 7.18
N ALA A 100 14.86 -12.61 7.53
CA ALA A 100 15.56 -13.59 6.69
C ALA A 100 14.72 -14.85 6.44
N MET A 101 13.98 -15.33 7.45
CA MET A 101 13.05 -16.45 7.30
C MET A 101 11.90 -16.13 6.34
N LEU A 102 11.30 -14.93 6.43
CA LEU A 102 10.26 -14.51 5.50
C LEU A 102 10.77 -14.42 4.07
N ASP A 103 11.96 -13.85 3.87
CA ASP A 103 12.61 -13.72 2.56
C ASP A 103 12.85 -15.09 1.91
N ASP A 104 13.39 -16.04 2.68
CA ASP A 104 13.62 -17.41 2.22
C ASP A 104 12.30 -18.16 1.89
N ALA A 105 11.28 -18.02 2.75
CA ALA A 105 9.98 -18.63 2.53
C ALA A 105 9.29 -18.07 1.27
N ALA A 106 9.35 -16.76 1.07
CA ALA A 106 8.76 -16.08 -0.08
C ALA A 106 9.48 -16.45 -1.40
N LYS A 107 10.82 -16.48 -1.39
CA LYS A 107 11.61 -16.96 -2.53
C LYS A 107 11.33 -18.43 -2.86
N THR A 108 11.16 -19.26 -1.84
CA THR A 108 10.78 -20.67 -2.01
C THR A 108 9.40 -20.82 -2.64
N ALA A 109 8.44 -19.97 -2.26
CA ALA A 109 7.11 -19.93 -2.85
C ALA A 109 7.04 -19.28 -4.24
N GLY A 110 8.12 -18.62 -4.69
CA GLY A 110 8.20 -17.95 -5.98
C GLY A 110 7.37 -16.66 -6.08
N VAL A 111 7.07 -16.01 -4.95
CA VAL A 111 6.26 -14.77 -4.92
C VAL A 111 7.12 -13.51 -5.03
N ASP A 112 6.53 -12.40 -5.49
CA ASP A 112 7.25 -11.15 -5.73
C ASP A 112 7.63 -10.43 -4.43
N PHE A 113 6.74 -10.44 -3.45
CA PHE A 113 6.92 -9.75 -2.16
C PHE A 113 6.21 -10.47 -1.02
N ILE A 114 6.78 -10.33 0.17
CA ILE A 114 6.17 -10.74 1.42
C ILE A 114 6.11 -9.58 2.42
N GLY A 115 4.92 -9.34 2.96
CA GLY A 115 4.65 -8.32 3.96
C GLY A 115 4.24 -8.96 5.28
N GLY A 116 4.34 -8.21 6.36
CA GLY A 116 4.01 -8.66 7.71
C GLY A 116 5.18 -8.57 8.67
N PHE A 117 6.36 -8.11 8.23
CA PHE A 117 7.41 -7.62 9.13
C PHE A 117 6.96 -6.30 9.77
N SER A 118 5.96 -6.41 10.64
CA SER A 118 5.11 -5.30 11.03
C SER A 118 4.84 -5.24 12.52
N ALA A 119 4.57 -4.03 13.01
CA ALA A 119 4.13 -3.75 14.38
C ALA A 119 2.94 -2.78 14.41
N LEU A 120 2.10 -2.89 15.44
CA LEU A 120 0.93 -2.03 15.67
C LEU A 120 1.11 -1.35 17.04
N VAL A 121 1.43 -0.06 17.05
CA VAL A 121 1.94 0.66 18.23
C VAL A 121 1.16 1.94 18.57
N GLU A 122 -0.05 2.09 18.04
CA GLU A 122 -0.85 3.33 18.20
C GLU A 122 -1.18 3.69 19.65
N LYS A 123 -1.17 2.71 20.58
CA LYS A 123 -1.44 2.91 22.02
C LYS A 123 -0.18 2.86 22.89
N GLY A 124 0.98 2.84 22.28
CA GLY A 124 2.26 2.53 22.93
C GLY A 124 2.88 1.26 22.37
N SER A 125 4.16 1.06 22.69
CA SER A 125 4.95 -0.07 22.19
C SER A 125 5.21 -1.08 23.30
N THR A 126 5.06 -2.36 22.99
CA THR A 126 5.61 -3.45 23.81
C THR A 126 7.09 -3.66 23.47
N THR A 127 7.79 -4.43 24.30
CA THR A 127 9.19 -4.80 24.03
C THR A 127 9.40 -5.48 22.67
N GLY A 128 8.43 -6.29 22.21
CA GLY A 128 8.50 -6.95 20.90
C GLY A 128 8.33 -5.96 19.76
N ASP A 129 7.46 -4.96 19.92
CA ASP A 129 7.27 -3.90 18.93
C ASP A 129 8.52 -3.02 18.80
N GLU A 130 9.15 -2.68 19.92
CA GLU A 130 10.41 -1.93 19.93
C GLU A 130 11.52 -2.71 19.22
N ALA A 131 11.66 -4.01 19.54
CA ALA A 131 12.62 -4.89 18.88
C ALA A 131 12.39 -4.96 17.36
N LEU A 132 11.13 -5.04 16.91
CA LEU A 132 10.81 -5.03 15.49
C LEU A 132 11.24 -3.70 14.84
N MET A 133 10.80 -2.56 15.39
CA MET A 133 11.14 -1.24 14.85
C MET A 133 12.65 -1.00 14.78
N GLU A 134 13.41 -1.44 15.77
CA GLU A 134 14.87 -1.34 15.80
C GLU A 134 15.55 -2.26 14.77
N SER A 135 14.93 -3.40 14.46
CA SER A 135 15.46 -4.38 13.50
C SER A 135 15.20 -4.00 12.04
N ILE A 136 14.21 -3.13 11.75
CA ILE A 136 13.79 -2.75 10.39
C ILE A 136 14.97 -2.36 9.47
N PRO A 137 15.88 -1.43 9.86
CA PRO A 137 16.93 -0.99 8.94
C PRO A 137 17.86 -2.11 8.48
N GLN A 138 18.22 -3.02 9.39
CA GLN A 138 19.07 -4.16 9.09
C GLN A 138 18.30 -5.25 8.35
N ALA A 139 17.05 -5.49 8.71
CA ALA A 139 16.18 -6.46 8.04
C ALA A 139 16.01 -6.09 6.56
N LEU A 140 15.68 -4.83 6.24
CA LEU A 140 15.42 -4.39 4.88
C LEU A 140 16.67 -4.26 4.01
N SER A 141 17.86 -4.15 4.61
CA SER A 141 19.15 -4.12 3.89
C SER A 141 19.73 -5.50 3.60
N THR A 142 19.28 -6.54 4.32
CA THR A 142 19.77 -7.93 4.19
C THR A 142 18.77 -8.88 3.56
N THR A 143 17.57 -8.38 3.23
CA THR A 143 16.51 -9.14 2.54
C THR A 143 16.16 -8.45 1.24
N ASP A 144 15.68 -9.24 0.27
CA ASP A 144 15.38 -8.72 -1.07
C ASP A 144 13.91 -8.30 -1.14
N ILE A 145 12.99 -9.20 -0.80
CA ILE A 145 11.56 -9.09 -1.10
C ILE A 145 10.65 -8.95 0.12
N VAL A 146 11.24 -8.79 1.31
CA VAL A 146 10.50 -8.48 2.55
C VAL A 146 10.14 -7.00 2.59
N CYS A 147 8.87 -6.72 2.91
CA CYS A 147 8.37 -5.39 3.21
C CYS A 147 7.97 -5.27 4.68
N ALA A 148 8.14 -4.06 5.23
CA ALA A 148 7.87 -3.76 6.63
C ALA A 148 6.84 -2.64 6.77
N SER A 149 6.03 -2.74 7.82
CA SER A 149 5.05 -1.68 8.13
C SER A 149 4.84 -1.43 9.61
N VAL A 150 4.59 -0.18 10.00
CA VAL A 150 4.34 0.16 11.40
C VAL A 150 3.14 1.09 11.52
N ASN A 151 2.10 0.67 12.23
CA ASN A 151 0.97 1.54 12.54
C ASN A 151 1.25 2.35 13.81
N ILE A 152 1.36 3.67 13.69
CA ILE A 152 1.76 4.56 14.79
C ILE A 152 0.60 5.38 15.36
N GLY A 153 -0.58 5.31 14.77
CA GLY A 153 -1.73 6.08 15.23
C GLY A 153 -3.06 5.47 14.85
N SER A 154 -4.12 5.87 15.54
CA SER A 154 -5.49 5.62 15.13
C SER A 154 -6.42 6.71 15.64
N SER A 155 -7.57 6.93 14.98
CA SER A 155 -8.60 7.84 15.43
C SER A 155 -9.19 7.49 16.80
N ARG A 156 -8.97 6.26 17.28
CA ARG A 156 -9.40 5.80 18.60
C ARG A 156 -8.33 5.98 19.69
N ALA A 157 -7.04 5.95 19.33
CA ALA A 157 -5.93 6.01 20.28
C ALA A 157 -5.19 7.37 20.27
N GLY A 158 -5.29 8.12 19.18
CA GLY A 158 -4.44 9.26 18.90
C GLY A 158 -3.19 8.86 18.13
N ILE A 159 -2.08 9.57 18.33
CA ILE A 159 -0.81 9.36 17.62
C ILE A 159 0.30 9.12 18.63
N ASN A 160 1.00 7.99 18.51
CA ASN A 160 2.18 7.68 19.32
C ASN A 160 3.41 8.41 18.75
N MET A 161 3.73 9.57 19.33
CA MET A 161 4.84 10.43 18.88
C MET A 161 6.21 9.84 19.19
N ASP A 162 6.33 8.98 20.20
CA ASP A 162 7.56 8.24 20.46
C ASP A 162 7.86 7.26 19.31
N ALA A 163 6.84 6.57 18.80
CA ALA A 163 6.97 5.72 17.63
C ALA A 163 7.24 6.53 16.35
N VAL A 164 6.58 7.69 16.18
CA VAL A 164 6.85 8.61 15.05
C VAL A 164 8.32 9.01 14.98
N ALA A 165 8.91 9.44 16.10
CA ALA A 165 10.32 9.82 16.16
C ALA A 165 11.26 8.64 15.82
N ARG A 166 10.96 7.45 16.34
CA ARG A 166 11.72 6.22 16.03
C ARG A 166 11.61 5.86 14.55
N MET A 167 10.43 5.98 13.95
CA MET A 167 10.22 5.67 12.54
C MET A 167 10.90 6.67 11.61
N GLY A 168 10.96 7.96 11.96
CA GLY A 168 11.77 8.93 11.22
C GLY A 168 13.26 8.54 11.19
N ALA A 169 13.79 8.05 12.31
CA ALA A 169 15.15 7.51 12.37
C ALA A 169 15.31 6.17 11.61
N ALA A 170 14.33 5.28 11.70
CA ALA A 170 14.34 3.98 11.01
C ALA A 170 14.32 4.17 9.48
N ILE A 171 13.50 5.06 8.94
CA ILE A 171 13.47 5.39 7.51
C ILE A 171 14.84 5.90 7.05
N LYS A 172 15.42 6.89 7.76
CA LYS A 172 16.74 7.43 7.41
C LYS A 172 17.83 6.36 7.42
N LYS A 173 17.88 5.52 8.45
CA LYS A 173 18.83 4.41 8.54
C LYS A 173 18.62 3.37 7.44
N SER A 174 17.37 3.01 7.15
CA SER A 174 17.04 2.03 6.09
C SER A 174 17.47 2.52 4.71
N ALA A 175 17.27 3.83 4.44
CA ALA A 175 17.72 4.43 3.20
C ALA A 175 19.26 4.46 3.11
N GLN A 176 19.96 4.81 4.19
CA GLN A 176 21.43 4.83 4.22
C GLN A 176 22.06 3.44 4.09
N ALA A 177 21.37 2.40 4.56
CA ALA A 177 21.86 1.02 4.55
C ALA A 177 21.72 0.35 3.17
N THR A 178 21.13 1.01 2.18
CA THR A 178 20.84 0.43 0.86
C THR A 178 21.17 1.39 -0.28
N PRO A 179 21.57 0.89 -1.46
CA PRO A 179 21.76 1.74 -2.64
C PRO A 179 20.49 2.51 -2.98
N ASN A 180 20.65 3.79 -3.33
CA ASN A 180 19.57 4.70 -3.72
C ASN A 180 18.42 4.84 -2.70
N GLY A 181 18.56 4.33 -1.47
CA GLY A 181 17.50 4.37 -0.47
C GLY A 181 16.44 3.28 -0.59
N LEU A 182 16.70 2.20 -1.34
CA LEU A 182 15.74 1.13 -1.63
C LEU A 182 15.08 0.51 -0.38
N GLY A 183 15.81 0.41 0.73
CA GLY A 183 15.29 -0.06 2.01
C GLY A 183 14.11 0.77 2.51
N ALA A 184 14.15 2.10 2.34
CA ALA A 184 13.03 2.97 2.70
C ALA A 184 11.82 2.79 1.76
N ALA A 185 12.04 2.40 0.50
CA ALA A 185 10.94 2.10 -0.43
C ALA A 185 10.16 0.83 -0.05
N LYS A 186 10.73 -0.04 0.79
CA LYS A 186 10.07 -1.25 1.34
C LYS A 186 9.46 -1.04 2.73
N LEU A 187 9.48 0.19 3.24
CA LEU A 187 9.00 0.54 4.57
C LEU A 187 7.82 1.51 4.48
N VAL A 188 6.74 1.19 5.19
CA VAL A 188 5.54 2.03 5.25
C VAL A 188 5.17 2.34 6.70
N VAL A 189 4.92 3.61 7.00
CA VAL A 189 4.40 4.03 8.30
C VAL A 189 2.93 4.39 8.15
N PHE A 190 2.06 3.78 8.95
CA PHE A 190 0.61 3.98 8.89
C PHE A 190 0.08 4.80 10.05
N ALA A 191 -1.01 5.51 9.80
CA ALA A 191 -2.03 5.80 10.80
C ALA A 191 -3.37 5.22 10.34
N ASN A 192 -4.18 4.73 11.29
CA ASN A 192 -5.43 4.02 11.01
C ASN A 192 -5.24 2.87 10.01
N SER A 193 -4.19 2.07 10.16
CA SER A 193 -4.05 0.85 9.35
C SER A 193 -5.32 0.02 9.44
N VAL A 194 -5.82 -0.45 8.31
CA VAL A 194 -6.92 -1.42 8.28
C VAL A 194 -6.52 -2.71 8.99
N GLY A 195 -7.49 -3.41 9.58
CA GLY A 195 -7.21 -4.63 10.36
C GLY A 195 -6.60 -5.77 9.55
N ASP A 196 -6.79 -5.77 8.23
CA ASP A 196 -6.15 -6.66 7.26
C ASP A 196 -5.75 -5.83 6.03
N ASN A 197 -4.48 -5.90 5.63
CA ASN A 197 -3.95 -5.15 4.50
C ASN A 197 -3.21 -6.08 3.53
N PRO A 198 -3.78 -6.41 2.36
CA PRO A 198 -3.07 -7.21 1.36
C PRO A 198 -2.14 -6.40 0.43
N PHE A 199 -1.95 -5.08 0.67
CA PHE A 199 -1.22 -4.17 -0.23
C PHE A 199 0.21 -3.89 0.20
N MET A 200 1.16 -4.21 -0.69
CA MET A 200 2.57 -3.88 -0.51
C MET A 200 2.84 -2.39 -0.77
N ALA A 201 3.85 -1.80 -0.12
CA ALA A 201 4.77 -2.42 0.86
C ALA A 201 4.19 -2.57 2.28
N GLY A 202 2.96 -2.12 2.52
CA GLY A 202 2.36 -2.07 3.86
C GLY A 202 1.64 -3.33 4.34
N ALA A 203 1.74 -4.44 3.62
CA ALA A 203 0.81 -5.56 3.80
C ALA A 203 1.07 -6.32 5.11
N PHE A 204 0.00 -6.79 5.75
CA PHE A 204 0.04 -7.77 6.83
C PHE A 204 -1.32 -8.48 6.93
N HIS A 205 -1.30 -9.72 7.41
CA HIS A 205 -2.50 -10.53 7.62
C HIS A 205 -3.05 -10.29 9.03
N GLY A 206 -4.25 -9.75 9.11
CA GLY A 206 -4.88 -9.34 10.38
C GLY A 206 -5.07 -10.48 11.39
N ILE A 207 -5.00 -10.16 12.68
CA ILE A 207 -5.27 -11.16 13.75
C ILE A 207 -6.72 -11.63 13.81
N GLU A 208 -7.64 -10.84 13.25
CA GLU A 208 -9.07 -11.15 13.18
C GLU A 208 -9.40 -12.01 11.94
N MET A 209 -8.42 -12.26 11.07
CA MET A 209 -8.63 -12.98 9.82
C MET A 209 -8.55 -14.51 10.02
N PRO A 210 -9.20 -15.29 9.14
CA PRO A 210 -9.03 -16.74 9.11
C PRO A 210 -7.57 -17.16 8.91
N ASP A 211 -7.29 -18.45 9.13
CA ASP A 211 -5.95 -19.03 8.97
C ASP A 211 -5.28 -18.72 7.64
N CYS A 212 -6.06 -18.68 6.55
CA CYS A 212 -5.58 -18.33 5.23
C CYS A 212 -6.71 -17.77 4.35
N VAL A 213 -6.41 -16.69 3.62
CA VAL A 213 -7.33 -16.06 2.67
C VAL A 213 -6.58 -15.63 1.41
N VAL A 214 -7.30 -15.43 0.32
CA VAL A 214 -6.78 -14.79 -0.90
C VAL A 214 -7.54 -13.51 -1.17
N SER A 215 -6.80 -12.42 -1.33
CA SER A 215 -7.32 -11.10 -1.70
C SER A 215 -6.74 -10.66 -3.02
N VAL A 216 -7.47 -9.82 -3.75
CA VAL A 216 -7.07 -9.37 -5.09
C VAL A 216 -7.06 -7.85 -5.14
N GLY A 217 -6.00 -7.29 -5.74
CA GLY A 217 -5.94 -5.90 -6.14
C GLY A 217 -6.06 -5.79 -7.64
N VAL A 218 -6.99 -4.97 -8.11
CA VAL A 218 -7.19 -4.69 -9.54
C VAL A 218 -6.36 -3.49 -9.97
N SER A 219 -5.91 -3.48 -11.22
CA SER A 219 -5.43 -2.26 -11.86
C SER A 219 -6.56 -1.66 -12.68
N GLY A 220 -6.51 -0.35 -12.93
CA GLY A 220 -7.60 0.37 -13.55
C GLY A 220 -7.34 1.81 -14.02
N PRO A 221 -6.22 2.50 -13.74
CA PRO A 221 -6.05 3.88 -14.20
C PRO A 221 -6.28 4.06 -15.71
N GLY A 222 -5.75 3.18 -16.55
CA GLY A 222 -5.96 3.27 -18.00
C GLY A 222 -7.42 3.14 -18.45
N VAL A 223 -8.19 2.26 -17.80
CA VAL A 223 -9.62 2.05 -18.09
C VAL A 223 -10.43 3.25 -17.62
N ILE A 224 -10.13 3.76 -16.44
CA ILE A 224 -10.78 4.94 -15.88
C ILE A 224 -10.46 6.17 -16.73
N LYS A 225 -9.22 6.33 -17.19
CA LYS A 225 -8.85 7.43 -18.09
C LYS A 225 -9.65 7.39 -19.39
N ARG A 226 -9.78 6.23 -20.06
CA ARG A 226 -10.59 6.13 -21.28
C ARG A 226 -12.04 6.49 -21.03
N ALA A 227 -12.61 6.04 -19.90
CA ALA A 227 -13.96 6.41 -19.51
C ALA A 227 -14.12 7.92 -19.26
N ILE A 228 -13.09 8.59 -18.72
CA ILE A 228 -13.05 10.05 -18.58
C ILE A 228 -12.96 10.73 -19.96
N ASP A 229 -12.12 10.22 -20.87
CA ASP A 229 -11.98 10.76 -22.24
C ASP A 229 -13.31 10.66 -23.02
N GLU A 230 -14.06 9.57 -22.86
CA GLU A 230 -15.40 9.39 -23.45
C GLU A 230 -16.44 10.38 -22.89
N ALA A 231 -16.25 10.83 -21.66
CA ALA A 231 -17.08 11.82 -20.99
C ALA A 231 -16.57 13.26 -21.17
N ALA A 232 -15.63 13.50 -22.09
CA ALA A 232 -15.04 14.82 -22.30
C ALA A 232 -16.11 15.88 -22.63
N GLY A 233 -16.08 16.99 -21.88
CA GLY A 233 -17.02 18.11 -22.04
C GLY A 233 -18.39 17.89 -21.41
N LEU A 234 -18.67 16.71 -20.82
CA LEU A 234 -19.89 16.48 -20.06
C LEU A 234 -19.84 17.16 -18.67
N PRO A 235 -21.00 17.45 -18.05
CA PRO A 235 -21.03 17.96 -16.69
C PRO A 235 -20.55 16.93 -15.65
N PHE A 236 -20.15 17.39 -14.46
CA PHE A 236 -19.50 16.55 -13.44
C PHE A 236 -20.34 15.38 -12.92
N ASP A 237 -21.66 15.49 -12.91
CA ASP A 237 -22.56 14.39 -12.54
C ASP A 237 -22.49 13.24 -13.55
N ALA A 238 -22.51 13.55 -14.84
CA ALA A 238 -22.33 12.57 -15.92
C ALA A 238 -20.91 11.97 -15.94
N LEU A 239 -19.88 12.78 -15.68
CA LEU A 239 -18.51 12.30 -15.55
C LEU A 239 -18.37 11.30 -14.38
N ALA A 240 -18.90 11.64 -13.21
CA ALA A 240 -18.85 10.77 -12.03
C ALA A 240 -19.60 9.45 -12.27
N GLU A 241 -20.75 9.48 -12.93
CA GLU A 241 -21.48 8.26 -13.30
C GLU A 241 -20.71 7.39 -14.29
N THR A 242 -19.97 8.00 -15.22
CA THR A 242 -19.14 7.27 -16.20
C THR A 242 -17.97 6.57 -15.51
N VAL A 243 -17.23 7.28 -14.64
CA VAL A 243 -16.16 6.70 -13.82
C VAL A 243 -16.68 5.57 -12.93
N LYS A 244 -17.84 5.78 -12.29
CA LYS A 244 -18.48 4.77 -11.43
C LYS A 244 -18.78 3.47 -12.18
N LYS A 245 -19.32 3.57 -13.41
CA LYS A 245 -19.60 2.40 -14.26
C LYS A 245 -18.31 1.68 -14.67
N ALA A 246 -17.26 2.42 -15.03
CA ALA A 246 -15.97 1.82 -15.37
C ALA A 246 -15.36 1.09 -14.15
N ALA A 247 -15.36 1.72 -12.97
CA ALA A 247 -14.89 1.11 -11.74
C ALA A 247 -15.66 -0.16 -11.36
N PHE A 248 -17.00 -0.18 -11.57
CA PHE A 248 -17.81 -1.38 -11.39
C PHE A 248 -17.26 -2.55 -12.22
N LYS A 249 -17.00 -2.33 -13.52
CA LYS A 249 -16.50 -3.37 -14.43
C LYS A 249 -15.15 -3.93 -13.98
N VAL A 250 -14.20 -3.04 -13.67
CA VAL A 250 -12.86 -3.40 -13.17
C VAL A 250 -12.98 -4.26 -11.90
N THR A 251 -13.88 -3.89 -11.00
CA THR A 251 -14.10 -4.61 -9.74
C THR A 251 -14.68 -6.00 -9.94
N ARG A 252 -15.65 -6.17 -10.86
CA ARG A 252 -16.25 -7.48 -11.15
C ARG A 252 -15.23 -8.48 -11.68
N MET A 253 -14.27 -8.00 -12.48
CA MET A 253 -13.14 -8.81 -12.91
C MET A 253 -12.29 -9.26 -11.71
N GLY A 254 -11.94 -8.34 -10.80
CA GLY A 254 -11.20 -8.67 -9.58
C GLY A 254 -11.90 -9.72 -8.72
N GLU A 255 -13.23 -9.62 -8.58
CA GLU A 255 -14.05 -10.60 -7.86
C GLU A 255 -14.03 -11.98 -8.55
N LEU A 256 -14.11 -12.03 -9.88
CA LEU A 256 -14.03 -13.27 -10.66
C LEU A 256 -12.69 -13.98 -10.43
N VAL A 257 -11.57 -13.27 -10.63
CA VAL A 257 -10.23 -13.82 -10.46
C VAL A 257 -10.00 -14.27 -9.02
N GLY A 258 -10.41 -13.46 -8.04
CA GLY A 258 -10.26 -13.77 -6.62
C GLY A 258 -11.06 -15.00 -6.20
N THR A 259 -12.27 -15.17 -6.73
CA THR A 259 -13.11 -16.34 -6.47
C THR A 259 -12.47 -17.60 -7.05
N MET A 260 -12.01 -17.56 -8.30
CA MET A 260 -11.34 -18.69 -8.94
C MET A 260 -10.06 -19.09 -8.21
N ALA A 261 -9.24 -18.12 -7.81
CA ALA A 261 -8.02 -18.36 -7.05
C ALA A 261 -8.32 -19.01 -5.70
N ALA A 262 -9.29 -18.48 -4.96
CA ALA A 262 -9.69 -19.02 -3.66
C ALA A 262 -10.22 -20.47 -3.76
N GLU A 263 -11.07 -20.75 -4.76
CA GLU A 263 -11.62 -22.09 -4.99
C GLU A 263 -10.52 -23.12 -5.33
N ARG A 264 -9.61 -22.78 -6.25
CA ARG A 264 -8.52 -23.68 -6.68
C ARG A 264 -7.49 -23.91 -5.59
N LEU A 265 -7.20 -22.90 -4.77
CA LEU A 265 -6.29 -23.01 -3.64
C LEU A 265 -6.94 -23.65 -2.40
N GLY A 266 -8.27 -23.86 -2.42
CA GLY A 266 -9.01 -24.43 -1.28
C GLY A 266 -9.03 -23.52 -0.05
N VAL A 267 -8.99 -22.20 -0.26
CA VAL A 267 -8.96 -21.18 0.81
C VAL A 267 -10.14 -20.22 0.67
N ARG A 268 -10.35 -19.33 1.64
CA ARG A 268 -11.44 -18.36 1.57
C ARG A 268 -11.05 -17.16 0.71
N PHE A 269 -11.99 -16.68 -0.08
CA PHE A 269 -11.86 -15.37 -0.70
C PHE A 269 -11.99 -14.27 0.36
N GLY A 270 -10.99 -13.39 0.41
CA GLY A 270 -10.90 -12.23 1.29
C GLY A 270 -11.66 -11.06 0.70
N ILE A 271 -10.92 -10.11 0.13
CA ILE A 271 -11.46 -8.86 -0.40
C ILE A 271 -10.98 -8.57 -1.82
N VAL A 272 -11.73 -7.70 -2.51
CA VAL A 272 -11.24 -6.92 -3.66
C VAL A 272 -10.87 -5.54 -3.17
N ASP A 273 -9.66 -5.07 -3.48
CA ASP A 273 -9.31 -3.66 -3.32
C ASP A 273 -9.40 -2.97 -4.67
N LEU A 274 -10.09 -1.83 -4.65
CA LEU A 274 -10.43 -0.98 -5.79
C LEU A 274 -9.35 0.03 -6.16
N SER A 275 -8.22 -0.04 -5.47
CA SER A 275 -7.20 0.96 -5.53
C SER A 275 -6.62 1.09 -6.93
N LEU A 276 -6.79 2.27 -7.54
CA LEU A 276 -6.21 2.57 -8.84
C LEU A 276 -4.69 2.67 -8.67
N ALA A 277 -3.98 1.59 -8.98
CA ALA A 277 -2.54 1.50 -8.87
C ALA A 277 -1.90 1.71 -10.26
N PRO A 278 -1.21 2.83 -10.50
CA PRO A 278 -0.55 3.10 -11.77
C PRO A 278 0.71 2.26 -11.96
N THR A 279 1.20 2.28 -13.19
CA THR A 279 2.52 1.77 -13.57
C THR A 279 3.30 2.85 -14.29
N ALA A 280 4.61 2.63 -14.46
CA ALA A 280 5.44 3.52 -15.24
C ALA A 280 5.14 3.45 -16.76
N GLU A 281 4.19 2.60 -17.17
CA GLU A 281 3.79 2.47 -18.57
C GLU A 281 2.89 3.63 -19.02
N VAL A 282 3.14 4.11 -20.23
CA VAL A 282 2.35 5.19 -20.82
C VAL A 282 0.92 4.71 -21.03
N GLY A 283 -0.03 5.43 -20.41
CA GLY A 283 -1.46 5.15 -20.51
C GLY A 283 -2.06 4.54 -19.24
N ASP A 284 -1.26 4.21 -18.24
CA ASP A 284 -1.70 3.67 -16.96
C ASP A 284 -1.33 4.61 -15.80
N SER A 285 -1.92 5.81 -15.81
CA SER A 285 -1.58 6.91 -14.91
C SER A 285 -2.81 7.56 -14.31
N VAL A 286 -2.80 7.72 -12.98
CA VAL A 286 -3.79 8.49 -12.23
C VAL A 286 -3.60 9.97 -12.49
N ALA A 287 -2.37 10.47 -12.62
CA ALA A 287 -2.11 11.85 -13.02
C ALA A 287 -2.78 12.20 -14.36
N ARG A 288 -2.60 11.36 -15.39
CA ARG A 288 -3.23 11.56 -16.70
C ARG A 288 -4.75 11.45 -16.64
N ALA A 289 -5.30 10.59 -15.77
CA ALA A 289 -6.74 10.54 -15.54
C ALA A 289 -7.27 11.85 -14.95
N LEU A 290 -6.55 12.46 -13.99
CA LEU A 290 -6.91 13.77 -13.42
C LEU A 290 -6.79 14.89 -14.45
N GLU A 291 -5.76 14.87 -15.30
CA GLU A 291 -5.60 15.82 -16.41
C GLU A 291 -6.74 15.71 -17.42
N ALA A 292 -7.15 14.49 -17.77
CA ALA A 292 -8.27 14.23 -18.67
C ALA A 292 -9.61 14.78 -18.15
N MET A 293 -9.75 15.03 -16.84
CA MET A 293 -10.93 15.70 -16.27
C MET A 293 -10.97 17.22 -16.55
N GLY A 294 -9.96 17.77 -17.23
CA GLY A 294 -9.88 19.18 -17.62
C GLY A 294 -8.81 19.99 -16.89
N LEU A 295 -7.85 19.35 -16.24
CA LEU A 295 -6.69 20.03 -15.65
C LEU A 295 -5.56 20.09 -16.69
N GLU A 296 -4.88 21.23 -16.79
CA GLU A 296 -3.71 21.35 -17.66
C GLU A 296 -2.55 20.44 -17.22
N ARG A 297 -2.35 20.37 -15.90
CA ARG A 297 -1.36 19.53 -15.23
C ARG A 297 -1.85 19.11 -13.84
N VAL A 298 -1.50 17.89 -13.43
CA VAL A 298 -1.68 17.48 -12.03
C VAL A 298 -0.84 18.37 -11.10
N GLY A 299 -1.44 18.81 -9.99
CA GLY A 299 -0.86 19.78 -9.06
C GLY A 299 -1.48 21.18 -9.17
N ALA A 300 -2.10 21.51 -10.31
CA ALA A 300 -2.85 22.76 -10.49
C ALA A 300 -4.01 22.92 -9.48
N HIS A 301 -4.48 24.16 -9.29
CA HIS A 301 -5.71 24.41 -8.54
C HIS A 301 -6.87 23.63 -9.17
N GLY A 302 -7.65 22.92 -8.35
CA GLY A 302 -8.66 21.97 -8.82
C GLY A 302 -8.23 20.49 -8.74
N THR A 303 -6.94 20.17 -8.73
CA THR A 303 -6.43 18.77 -8.64
C THR A 303 -7.04 18.00 -7.48
N THR A 304 -7.07 18.61 -6.29
CA THR A 304 -7.62 17.99 -5.08
C THR A 304 -9.12 17.69 -5.22
N ALA A 305 -9.88 18.55 -5.91
CA ALA A 305 -11.31 18.34 -6.17
C ALA A 305 -11.55 17.26 -7.24
N ALA A 306 -10.74 17.25 -8.30
CA ALA A 306 -10.78 16.19 -9.31
C ALA A 306 -10.50 14.82 -8.68
N LEU A 307 -9.48 14.74 -7.83
CA LEU A 307 -9.16 13.53 -7.07
C LEU A 307 -10.29 13.10 -6.13
N ALA A 308 -10.98 14.06 -5.50
CA ALA A 308 -12.14 13.77 -4.65
C ALA A 308 -13.26 13.07 -5.43
N LEU A 309 -13.61 13.62 -6.60
CA LEU A 309 -14.62 13.04 -7.48
C LEU A 309 -14.19 11.64 -7.95
N LEU A 310 -12.94 11.51 -8.41
CA LEU A 310 -12.39 10.24 -8.88
C LEU A 310 -12.47 9.16 -7.80
N ASN A 311 -11.98 9.45 -6.60
CA ASN A 311 -11.94 8.50 -5.49
C ASN A 311 -13.36 8.08 -5.04
N ASP A 312 -14.29 9.04 -4.94
CA ASP A 312 -15.68 8.78 -4.56
C ASP A 312 -16.42 7.95 -5.62
N ALA A 313 -16.26 8.28 -6.91
CA ALA A 313 -16.87 7.54 -8.00
C ALA A 313 -16.34 6.10 -8.09
N VAL A 314 -15.02 5.90 -7.94
CA VAL A 314 -14.39 4.57 -7.94
C VAL A 314 -14.89 3.72 -6.77
N LYS A 315 -14.91 4.28 -5.55
CA LYS A 315 -15.44 3.60 -4.36
C LYS A 315 -16.89 3.18 -4.54
N LYS A 316 -17.75 4.08 -5.04
CA LYS A 316 -19.16 3.78 -5.33
C LYS A 316 -19.33 2.68 -6.37
N GLY A 317 -18.51 2.70 -7.42
CA GLY A 317 -18.54 1.68 -8.48
C GLY A 317 -18.18 0.31 -7.96
N GLY A 318 -17.09 0.21 -7.18
CA GLY A 318 -16.66 -1.08 -6.66
C GLY A 318 -17.55 -1.64 -5.54
N LEU A 319 -18.11 -0.80 -4.67
CA LEU A 319 -19.11 -1.22 -3.67
C LEU A 319 -20.38 -1.79 -4.31
N MET A 320 -20.73 -1.34 -5.51
CA MET A 320 -21.85 -1.89 -6.27
C MET A 320 -21.50 -3.26 -6.89
N ALA A 321 -20.22 -3.52 -7.16
CA ALA A 321 -19.76 -4.70 -7.87
C ALA A 321 -19.51 -5.92 -6.97
N CYS A 322 -18.93 -5.71 -5.79
CA CYS A 322 -18.49 -6.80 -4.91
C CYS A 322 -19.04 -6.64 -3.49
N SER A 323 -19.40 -7.76 -2.87
CA SER A 323 -19.87 -7.78 -1.48
C SER A 323 -18.76 -7.63 -0.42
N ARG A 324 -17.49 -7.77 -0.83
CA ARG A 324 -16.30 -7.76 0.04
C ARG A 324 -15.24 -6.81 -0.49
N VAL A 325 -15.58 -5.53 -0.56
CA VAL A 325 -14.60 -4.48 -0.83
C VAL A 325 -13.88 -4.12 0.48
N GLY A 326 -12.54 -4.02 0.44
CA GLY A 326 -11.74 -3.69 1.61
C GLY A 326 -10.33 -3.20 1.24
N GLY A 327 -9.41 -3.21 2.20
CA GLY A 327 -8.05 -2.71 1.99
C GLY A 327 -8.01 -1.17 2.03
N LEU A 328 -7.06 -0.57 1.31
CA LEU A 328 -6.91 0.89 1.26
C LEU A 328 -8.01 1.52 0.39
N SER A 329 -8.44 0.81 -0.67
CA SER A 329 -9.57 1.17 -1.55
C SER A 329 -9.59 2.65 -1.94
N GLY A 330 -8.52 3.14 -2.57
CA GLY A 330 -8.45 4.52 -3.08
C GLY A 330 -7.44 4.73 -4.21
N SER A 331 -7.42 5.90 -4.84
CA SER A 331 -6.50 6.17 -5.95
C SER A 331 -5.05 6.32 -5.46
N PHE A 332 -4.16 5.38 -5.80
CA PHE A 332 -2.74 5.48 -5.44
C PHE A 332 -2.08 6.63 -6.21
N ILE A 333 -1.26 7.41 -5.51
CA ILE A 333 -0.50 8.54 -6.09
C ILE A 333 1.00 8.35 -5.80
N PRO A 334 1.61 7.22 -6.20
CA PRO A 334 3.03 6.97 -6.02
C PRO A 334 3.82 7.86 -6.96
N VAL A 335 4.59 8.81 -6.42
CA VAL A 335 5.33 9.77 -7.25
C VAL A 335 6.34 9.05 -8.15
N SER A 336 6.95 7.95 -7.69
CA SER A 336 7.96 7.23 -8.47
C SER A 336 7.41 6.23 -9.49
N GLU A 337 6.14 5.84 -9.38
CA GLU A 337 5.55 4.75 -10.17
C GLU A 337 4.59 5.27 -11.25
N ASP A 338 4.05 6.49 -11.12
CA ASP A 338 3.13 7.11 -12.09
C ASP A 338 3.87 8.10 -13.00
N GLU A 339 3.93 7.82 -14.29
CA GLU A 339 4.62 8.66 -15.30
C GLU A 339 4.20 10.15 -15.23
N GLY A 340 2.91 10.43 -15.10
CA GLY A 340 2.42 11.80 -15.05
C GLY A 340 2.75 12.50 -13.73
N MET A 341 2.83 11.76 -12.62
CA MET A 341 3.29 12.30 -11.34
C MET A 341 4.80 12.59 -11.38
N ILE A 342 5.60 11.72 -11.98
CA ILE A 342 7.04 11.94 -12.20
C ILE A 342 7.27 13.22 -12.99
N GLU A 343 6.56 13.39 -14.12
CA GLU A 343 6.67 14.60 -14.96
C GLU A 343 6.25 15.85 -14.16
N ALA A 344 5.11 15.81 -13.48
CA ALA A 344 4.63 16.95 -12.72
C ALA A 344 5.57 17.34 -11.57
N ALA A 345 6.16 16.37 -10.88
CA ALA A 345 7.12 16.63 -9.82
C ALA A 345 8.43 17.20 -10.38
N ALA A 346 8.93 16.67 -11.51
CA ALA A 346 10.12 17.19 -12.17
C ALA A 346 9.95 18.62 -12.71
N LEU A 347 8.74 18.98 -13.13
CA LEU A 347 8.39 20.34 -13.56
C LEU A 347 8.12 21.31 -12.39
N GLY A 348 8.02 20.80 -11.16
CA GLY A 348 7.60 21.58 -10.00
C GLY A 348 6.10 21.96 -10.02
N ALA A 349 5.30 21.29 -10.84
CA ALA A 349 3.84 21.49 -10.90
C ALA A 349 3.13 20.93 -9.66
N ILE A 350 3.73 19.92 -9.02
CA ILE A 350 3.25 19.32 -7.77
C ILE A 350 4.34 19.42 -6.69
N SER A 351 3.99 19.99 -5.54
CA SER A 351 4.88 20.09 -4.37
C SER A 351 4.53 19.04 -3.32
N LEU A 352 5.39 18.86 -2.31
CA LEU A 352 5.14 17.95 -1.20
C LEU A 352 3.87 18.35 -0.42
N GLU A 353 3.67 19.64 -0.19
CA GLU A 353 2.48 20.17 0.49
C GLU A 353 1.21 19.98 -0.36
N LYS A 354 1.35 19.99 -1.69
CA LYS A 354 0.23 19.69 -2.57
C LYS A 354 -0.15 18.20 -2.51
N LEU A 355 0.84 17.31 -2.44
CA LEU A 355 0.63 15.88 -2.20
C LEU A 355 -0.06 15.66 -0.85
N GLU A 356 0.44 16.29 0.21
CA GLU A 356 -0.18 16.29 1.54
C GLU A 356 -1.64 16.80 1.50
N ALA A 357 -1.92 17.89 0.79
CA ALA A 357 -3.30 18.36 0.60
C ALA A 357 -4.18 17.35 -0.15
N MET A 358 -3.61 16.56 -1.06
CA MET A 358 -4.31 15.48 -1.77
C MET A 358 -4.54 14.26 -0.86
N THR A 359 -3.63 13.99 0.09
CA THR A 359 -3.80 12.90 1.06
C THR A 359 -5.00 13.12 1.97
N ALA A 360 -5.42 14.37 2.21
CA ALA A 360 -6.67 14.63 2.93
C ALA A 360 -7.87 13.87 2.35
N ILE A 361 -7.88 13.62 1.03
CA ILE A 361 -9.01 12.98 0.34
C ILE A 361 -8.66 11.59 -0.21
N CYS A 362 -7.38 11.29 -0.46
CA CYS A 362 -6.92 9.97 -0.90
C CYS A 362 -6.47 9.07 0.27
N SER A 363 -6.88 7.80 0.31
CA SER A 363 -6.60 6.86 1.41
C SER A 363 -5.14 6.39 1.54
N VAL A 364 -4.26 6.70 0.58
CA VAL A 364 -2.91 6.11 0.52
C VAL A 364 -1.89 6.94 1.29
N GLY A 365 -1.97 8.26 1.23
CA GLY A 365 -1.01 9.15 1.89
C GLY A 365 0.18 9.54 1.01
N LEU A 366 1.31 9.85 1.64
CA LEU A 366 2.55 10.26 0.97
C LEU A 366 3.29 9.02 0.48
N ASP A 367 3.26 8.76 -0.82
CA ASP A 367 3.70 7.48 -1.38
C ASP A 367 4.82 7.62 -2.43
N MET A 368 5.88 6.81 -2.26
CA MET A 368 7.09 6.80 -3.09
C MET A 368 7.68 8.17 -3.41
N ILE A 369 7.87 8.98 -2.37
CA ILE A 369 8.40 10.34 -2.53
C ILE A 369 9.90 10.33 -2.24
N ALA A 370 10.72 10.68 -3.22
CA ALA A 370 12.14 10.91 -3.01
C ALA A 370 12.38 12.32 -2.43
N ILE A 371 13.18 12.40 -1.36
CA ILE A 371 13.60 13.64 -0.71
C ILE A 371 15.13 13.68 -0.57
N PRO A 372 15.76 14.84 -0.31
CA PRO A 372 17.21 14.95 -0.21
C PRO A 372 17.77 14.01 0.84
N GLY A 373 18.89 13.34 0.52
CA GLY A 373 19.46 12.30 1.38
C GLY A 373 19.97 12.80 2.74
N ASP A 374 20.29 14.08 2.82
CA ASP A 374 20.74 14.72 4.06
C ASP A 374 19.57 15.12 4.98
N THR A 375 18.31 15.04 4.51
CA THR A 375 17.12 15.41 5.29
C THR A 375 17.17 14.82 6.70
N PRO A 376 17.09 15.65 7.75
CA PRO A 376 17.16 15.17 9.13
C PRO A 376 16.06 14.16 9.45
N ALA A 377 16.38 13.14 10.27
CA ALA A 377 15.38 12.16 10.72
C ALA A 377 14.19 12.82 11.43
N VAL A 378 14.43 13.96 12.08
CA VAL A 378 13.41 14.75 12.77
C VAL A 378 12.44 15.44 11.81
N SER A 379 12.90 15.85 10.63
CA SER A 379 12.04 16.39 9.57
C SER A 379 11.18 15.29 8.96
N ILE A 380 11.75 14.08 8.75
CA ILE A 380 10.99 12.90 8.31
C ILE A 380 9.91 12.53 9.34
N ALA A 381 10.26 12.55 10.64
CA ALA A 381 9.29 12.35 11.71
C ALA A 381 8.17 13.42 11.69
N GLY A 382 8.50 14.67 11.36
CA GLY A 382 7.52 15.73 11.12
C GLY A 382 6.53 15.37 10.01
N MET A 383 7.04 14.97 8.84
CA MET A 383 6.20 14.55 7.71
C MET A 383 5.29 13.37 8.07
N ILE A 384 5.79 12.40 8.84
CA ILE A 384 4.99 11.30 9.36
C ILE A 384 3.88 11.81 10.30
N ALA A 385 4.21 12.73 11.20
CA ALA A 385 3.26 13.27 12.16
C ALA A 385 2.12 14.03 11.46
N ASP A 386 2.45 14.83 10.45
CA ASP A 386 1.48 15.62 9.68
C ASP A 386 0.51 14.70 8.92
N GLU A 387 1.04 13.71 8.21
CA GLU A 387 0.23 12.73 7.47
C GLU A 387 -0.61 11.84 8.42
N ALA A 388 -0.05 11.46 9.58
CA ALA A 388 -0.80 10.74 10.60
C ALA A 388 -1.92 11.60 11.20
N ALA A 389 -1.70 12.91 11.39
CA ALA A 389 -2.72 13.83 11.88
C ALA A 389 -3.88 13.97 10.88
N ILE A 390 -3.58 14.08 9.57
CA ILE A 390 -4.59 14.04 8.51
C ILE A 390 -5.41 12.76 8.60
N GLY A 391 -4.76 11.61 8.75
CA GLY A 391 -5.44 10.32 8.85
C GLY A 391 -6.34 10.19 10.08
N VAL A 392 -5.77 10.49 11.25
CA VAL A 392 -6.43 10.39 12.56
C VAL A 392 -7.62 11.34 12.66
N MET A 393 -7.49 12.59 12.20
CA MET A 393 -8.56 13.59 12.27
C MET A 393 -9.70 13.31 11.28
N ASN A 394 -9.39 12.74 10.12
CA ASN A 394 -10.39 12.45 9.08
C ASN A 394 -10.93 11.01 9.11
N HIS A 395 -10.60 10.23 10.13
CA HIS A 395 -11.04 8.83 10.27
C HIS A 395 -10.72 7.97 9.03
N LYS A 396 -9.52 8.16 8.50
CA LYS A 396 -9.04 7.48 7.30
C LYS A 396 -7.67 6.88 7.54
N THR A 397 -7.37 5.82 6.80
CA THR A 397 -6.01 5.31 6.70
C THR A 397 -5.16 6.33 5.95
N THR A 398 -3.95 6.53 6.44
CA THR A 398 -2.88 7.25 5.75
C THR A 398 -1.59 6.47 5.89
N ALA A 399 -0.75 6.55 4.88
CA ALA A 399 0.55 5.88 4.84
C ALA A 399 1.64 6.87 4.42
N VAL A 400 2.86 6.61 4.90
CA VAL A 400 4.04 7.39 4.56
C VAL A 400 5.13 6.45 4.07
N ARG A 401 5.53 6.64 2.82
CA ARG A 401 6.65 6.00 2.14
C ARG A 401 7.52 7.09 1.52
N ILE A 402 8.40 7.64 2.35
CA ILE A 402 9.34 8.71 2.00
C ILE A 402 10.76 8.13 1.94
N ILE A 403 11.50 8.51 0.91
CA ILE A 403 12.79 7.93 0.56
C ILE A 403 13.85 9.05 0.59
N PRO A 404 14.58 9.22 1.71
CA PRO A 404 15.75 10.10 1.75
C PRO A 404 16.90 9.46 0.98
N ALA A 405 17.00 9.78 -0.31
CA ALA A 405 17.91 9.12 -1.24
C ALA A 405 19.37 9.53 -0.97
N PRO A 406 20.28 8.60 -0.58
CA PRO A 406 21.63 8.97 -0.17
C PRO A 406 22.43 9.69 -1.26
N GLY A 407 23.05 10.81 -0.89
CA GLY A 407 23.95 11.56 -1.78
C GLY A 407 23.25 12.44 -2.82
N THR A 408 21.91 12.56 -2.76
CA THR A 408 21.14 13.37 -3.71
C THR A 408 20.61 14.64 -3.07
N VAL A 409 20.39 15.66 -3.90
CA VAL A 409 19.81 16.95 -3.54
C VAL A 409 18.53 17.21 -4.35
N GLU A 410 17.79 18.26 -4.00
CA GLU A 410 16.60 18.68 -4.74
C GLU A 410 16.88 18.81 -6.25
N GLY A 411 15.99 18.24 -7.07
CA GLY A 411 16.07 18.24 -8.53
C GLY A 411 16.86 17.08 -9.14
N ASP A 412 17.62 16.32 -8.34
CA ASP A 412 18.21 15.06 -8.81
C ASP A 412 17.12 14.03 -9.13
N VAL A 413 17.44 12.99 -9.91
CA VAL A 413 16.53 11.89 -10.20
C VAL A 413 17.12 10.58 -9.70
N VAL A 414 16.31 9.81 -8.98
CA VAL A 414 16.71 8.53 -8.38
C VAL A 414 15.99 7.40 -9.07
N GLU A 415 16.73 6.38 -9.50
CA GLU A 415 16.19 5.15 -10.06
C GLU A 415 16.17 4.05 -8.99
N PHE A 416 14.97 3.55 -8.68
CA PHE A 416 14.76 2.43 -7.76
C PHE A 416 14.71 1.10 -8.52
N GLY A 417 14.34 1.13 -9.80
CA GLY A 417 14.29 -0.03 -10.68
C GLY A 417 13.02 -0.87 -10.52
N GLY A 418 12.77 -1.74 -11.51
CA GLY A 418 11.62 -2.65 -11.52
C GLY A 418 10.29 -1.92 -11.34
N LEU A 419 9.48 -2.42 -10.40
CA LEU A 419 8.14 -1.88 -10.09
C LEU A 419 8.16 -0.56 -9.34
N LEU A 420 9.28 -0.20 -8.70
CA LEU A 420 9.40 1.00 -7.88
C LEU A 420 9.76 2.25 -8.69
N GLY A 421 10.05 2.08 -9.98
CA GLY A 421 10.22 3.17 -10.95
C GLY A 421 11.36 4.13 -10.62
N LYS A 422 11.12 5.42 -10.82
CA LYS A 422 12.10 6.50 -10.61
C LYS A 422 11.40 7.75 -10.09
N ALA A 423 12.03 8.53 -9.22
CA ALA A 423 11.45 9.77 -8.72
C ALA A 423 12.42 10.94 -8.81
N PRO A 424 11.95 12.15 -9.18
CA PRO A 424 12.68 13.37 -8.90
C PRO A 424 12.72 13.61 -7.39
N VAL A 425 13.86 14.09 -6.90
CA VAL A 425 14.06 14.47 -5.51
C VAL A 425 13.35 15.80 -5.26
N MET A 426 12.30 15.75 -4.45
CA MET A 426 11.44 16.90 -4.18
C MET A 426 12.01 17.80 -3.07
N ALA A 427 11.71 19.10 -3.14
CA ALA A 427 12.08 20.06 -2.11
C ALA A 427 11.47 19.69 -0.74
N VAL A 428 12.21 20.00 0.33
CA VAL A 428 11.73 19.87 1.71
C VAL A 428 11.90 21.19 2.45
N SER A 429 11.01 21.47 3.40
CA SER A 429 11.10 22.67 4.22
C SER A 429 12.45 22.72 4.98
N PRO A 430 13.20 23.84 4.94
CA PRO A 430 14.47 23.98 5.64
C PRO A 430 14.30 24.30 7.14
N TYR A 431 13.06 24.51 7.60
CA TYR A 431 12.78 24.90 8.98
C TYR A 431 12.70 23.67 9.90
N SER A 432 13.21 23.81 11.13
CA SER A 432 13.31 22.70 12.07
C SER A 432 11.99 22.42 12.81
N SER A 433 11.64 21.15 12.93
CA SER A 433 10.56 20.60 13.77
C SER A 433 11.10 19.97 15.07
N GLU A 434 12.38 20.17 15.41
CA GLU A 434 13.06 19.45 16.49
C GLU A 434 12.42 19.63 17.86
N ALA A 435 12.11 20.87 18.24
CA ALA A 435 11.47 21.16 19.52
C ALA A 435 10.06 20.54 19.64
N PHE A 436 9.37 20.36 18.52
CA PHE A 436 8.05 19.73 18.48
C PHE A 436 8.18 18.21 18.64
N MET A 437 9.09 17.57 17.90
CA MET A 437 9.36 16.14 17.98
C MET A 437 9.93 15.71 19.34
N ALA A 438 10.77 16.55 19.98
CA ALA A 438 11.38 16.26 21.28
C ALA A 438 10.37 16.15 22.44
N ARG A 439 9.09 16.52 22.23
CA ARG A 439 8.04 16.37 23.24
C ARG A 439 7.69 14.91 23.54
N GLY A 440 7.80 14.03 22.54
CA GLY A 440 7.45 12.61 22.67
C GLY A 440 6.01 12.37 23.13
N GLY A 441 5.76 11.17 23.65
CA GLY A 441 4.49 10.76 24.23
C GLY A 441 3.39 10.48 23.21
N ILE A 442 2.13 10.76 23.58
CA ILE A 442 0.95 10.46 22.78
C ILE A 442 0.15 11.75 22.55
N ILE A 443 -0.10 12.10 21.27
CA ILE A 443 -1.15 13.06 20.93
C ILE A 443 -2.49 12.33 21.17
N PRO A 444 -3.39 12.85 22.03
CA PRO A 444 -4.61 12.13 22.38
C PRO A 444 -5.59 12.01 21.21
N ALA A 445 -6.47 11.02 21.28
CA ALA A 445 -7.51 10.80 20.29
C ALA A 445 -8.44 12.03 20.13
N PRO A 446 -8.89 12.33 18.89
CA PRO A 446 -9.84 13.42 18.65
C PRO A 446 -11.21 13.12 19.28
N VAL A 447 -11.99 14.17 19.57
CA VAL A 447 -13.33 14.06 20.19
C VAL A 447 -14.28 13.18 19.36
N HIS A 448 -14.18 13.20 18.04
CA HIS A 448 -14.99 12.32 17.18
C HIS A 448 -14.58 10.84 17.23
N GLY A 449 -13.45 10.52 17.87
CA GLY A 449 -13.00 9.16 18.17
C GLY A 449 -13.86 8.43 19.21
N PHE A 450 -14.71 9.13 19.96
CA PHE A 450 -15.63 8.56 20.96
C PHE A 450 -16.91 7.93 20.37
N LYS A 451 -16.89 7.47 19.12
CA LYS A 451 -18.00 6.70 18.55
C LYS A 451 -17.85 5.24 18.98
N ASN A 452 -18.72 4.80 19.89
CA ASN A 452 -18.82 3.40 20.37
C ASN A 452 -19.33 2.47 19.28
#